data_AF-A0A4Y9ADF1-F1
#
_entry.id   AF-A0A4Y9ADF1-F1
#
_cell.length_a   1.000
_cell.length_b   1.000
_cell.length_c   1.000
_cell.angle_alpha   90.00
_cell.angle_beta   90.00
_cell.angle_gamma   90.00
#
_symmetry.space_group_name_H-M   'P 1'
#
loop_
_entity.id
_entity.type
_entity.pdbx_description
1 polymer ?
#
loop_
_entity_poly.entity_id
_entity_poly.type
_entity_poly.pdbx_seq_one_letter_code
_entity_poly.pdbx_strand_id
1 'polypeptide(L)'
;MIITFKRPMFMTKKYLDVHQDAKKIGKMRYWRQGNSHNAKYDVNIEMLGFDKTYEITQQYFTIRDGVQWDVLNNGNLIAKMSTGKGLLAKDGVGFQLLNEEMTLAIEAKAFKTEGHLMLDNEHIGKTKAKGLFFNSRYVVDVFDSRLTLEPILLAGVVYAFWAASNQR
;
A
#
# COMPACT_ATOMS: atom_id res chain seq x y z
N MET A 1 -15.43 -4.85 -5.48
CA MET A 1 -14.77 -5.46 -4.30
C MET A 1 -14.48 -4.38 -3.27
N ILE A 2 -14.81 -4.61 -1.99
CA ILE A 2 -14.48 -3.68 -0.91
C ILE A 2 -13.48 -4.32 0.06
N ILE A 3 -12.34 -3.66 0.28
CA ILE A 3 -11.34 -4.06 1.28
C ILE A 3 -11.33 -3.03 2.41
N THR A 4 -11.28 -3.51 3.65
CA THR A 4 -11.17 -2.64 4.84
C THR A 4 -10.15 -3.16 5.82
N PHE A 5 -9.43 -2.24 6.46
CA PHE A 5 -8.50 -2.54 7.55
C PHE A 5 -8.36 -1.33 8.46
N LYS A 6 -8.00 -1.58 9.72
CA LYS A 6 -7.88 -0.52 10.74
C LYS A 6 -6.77 0.46 10.34
N ARG A 7 -7.00 1.76 10.57
CA ARG A 7 -5.96 2.78 10.48
C ARG A 7 -5.29 2.89 11.85
N PRO A 8 -4.00 2.55 11.97
CA PRO A 8 -3.30 2.76 13.23
C PRO A 8 -3.08 4.27 13.47
N MET A 9 -3.44 4.77 14.66
CA MET A 9 -3.18 6.16 15.03
C MET A 9 -1.69 6.44 15.29
N PHE A 10 -0.95 5.39 15.66
CA PHE A 10 0.49 5.40 15.86
C PHE A 10 1.07 4.16 15.20
N MET A 11 2.30 4.25 14.70
CA MET A 11 3.00 3.08 14.15
C MET A 11 2.98 1.93 15.17
N THR A 12 2.44 0.78 14.74
CA THR A 12 2.27 -0.39 15.58
C THR A 12 2.84 -1.63 14.90
N LYS A 13 3.51 -2.48 15.68
CA LYS A 13 3.96 -3.81 15.24
C LYS A 13 2.84 -4.87 15.36
N LYS A 14 1.67 -4.47 15.86
CA LYS A 14 0.51 -5.37 15.97
C LYS A 14 -0.08 -5.64 14.60
N TYR A 15 -0.53 -6.86 14.41
CA TYR A 15 -1.31 -7.23 13.24
C TYR A 15 -2.64 -6.50 13.21
N LEU A 16 -2.97 -6.00 12.03
CA LEU A 16 -4.23 -5.38 11.65
C LEU A 16 -4.97 -6.39 10.77
N ASP A 17 -6.20 -6.72 11.15
CA ASP A 17 -7.03 -7.61 10.36
C ASP A 17 -7.45 -6.91 9.05
N VAL A 18 -7.39 -7.67 7.96
CA VAL A 18 -7.80 -7.25 6.63
C VAL A 18 -9.08 -8.00 6.26
N HIS A 19 -10.10 -7.25 5.88
CA HIS A 19 -11.40 -7.79 5.50
C HIS A 19 -11.72 -7.46 4.06
N GLN A 20 -12.25 -8.44 3.32
CA GLN A 20 -12.91 -8.25 2.02
C GLN A 20 -14.40 -8.53 2.18
N ASP A 21 -15.24 -7.57 1.80
CA ASP A 21 -16.70 -7.70 1.86
C ASP A 21 -17.18 -8.26 3.23
N ALA A 22 -16.61 -7.70 4.31
CA ALA A 22 -16.76 -8.07 5.73
C ALA A 22 -16.11 -9.40 6.18
N LYS A 23 -15.69 -10.28 5.28
CA LYS A 23 -14.97 -11.52 5.63
C LYS A 23 -13.49 -11.24 5.86
N LYS A 24 -12.92 -11.81 6.94
CA LYS A 24 -11.47 -11.72 7.19
C LYS A 24 -10.72 -12.54 6.15
N ILE A 25 -9.80 -11.92 5.44
CA ILE A 25 -8.97 -12.56 4.39
C ILE A 25 -7.51 -12.72 4.79
N GLY A 26 -7.10 -12.05 5.88
CA GLY A 26 -5.73 -12.07 6.34
C GLY A 26 -5.48 -11.02 7.39
N LYS A 27 -4.20 -10.76 7.63
CA LYS A 27 -3.73 -9.74 8.55
C LYS A 27 -2.43 -9.14 8.04
N MET A 28 -2.12 -7.91 8.41
CA MET A 28 -0.86 -7.28 8.05
C MET A 28 -0.29 -6.48 9.20
N ARG A 29 1.02 -6.28 9.23
CA ARG A 29 1.66 -5.40 10.21
C ARG A 29 2.73 -4.56 9.56
N TYR A 30 2.94 -3.39 10.16
CA TYR A 30 4.10 -2.57 9.89
C TYR A 30 5.30 -3.07 10.72
N TRP A 31 6.48 -3.08 10.14
CA TRP A 31 7.72 -3.33 10.86
C TRP A 31 8.85 -2.43 10.36
N ARG A 32 9.92 -2.33 11.15
CA ARG A 32 11.10 -1.51 10.88
C ARG A 32 12.35 -2.36 10.82
N GLN A 33 13.23 -2.05 9.90
CA GLN A 33 14.56 -2.65 9.89
C GLN A 33 15.37 -2.04 11.04
N GLY A 34 15.98 -2.89 11.87
CA GLY A 34 16.62 -2.49 13.13
C GLY A 34 17.72 -1.42 12.99
N ASN A 35 18.32 -1.29 11.79
CA ASN A 35 19.42 -0.37 11.47
C ASN A 35 19.05 0.70 10.43
N SER A 36 17.77 1.02 10.25
CA SER A 36 17.40 2.10 9.32
C SER A 36 17.90 3.45 9.84
N HIS A 37 18.79 4.08 9.08
CA HIS A 37 19.36 5.39 9.39
C HIS A 37 18.32 6.52 9.33
N ASN A 38 17.12 6.24 8.80
CA ASN A 38 16.04 7.21 8.72
C ASN A 38 14.68 6.55 8.99
N ALA A 39 14.34 6.43 10.26
CA ALA A 39 13.08 5.84 10.74
C ALA A 39 11.80 6.51 10.22
N LYS A 40 11.92 7.72 9.64
CA LYS A 40 10.82 8.42 8.98
C LYS A 40 10.44 7.76 7.66
N TYR A 41 11.41 7.21 6.93
CA TYR A 41 11.24 6.53 5.65
C TYR A 41 11.61 5.06 5.80
N ASP A 42 11.05 4.34 6.76
CA ASP A 42 11.27 2.89 6.87
C ASP A 42 9.90 2.24 6.88
N VAL A 43 9.34 2.06 5.69
CA VAL A 43 8.00 1.49 5.51
C VAL A 43 8.12 0.06 5.02
N ASN A 44 8.15 -0.89 5.97
CA ASN A 44 8.04 -2.30 5.65
C ASN A 44 6.71 -2.84 6.15
N ILE A 45 6.07 -3.66 5.32
CA ILE A 45 4.75 -4.22 5.57
C ILE A 45 4.82 -5.71 5.31
N GLU A 46 4.46 -6.50 6.32
CA GLU A 46 4.25 -7.94 6.16
C GLU A 46 2.75 -8.20 6.12
N MET A 47 2.32 -9.04 5.18
CA MET A 47 0.93 -9.45 5.02
C MET A 47 0.84 -10.97 5.01
N LEU A 48 -0.04 -11.50 5.84
CA LEU A 48 -0.30 -12.92 5.99
C LEU A 48 -1.71 -13.22 5.50
N GLY A 49 -1.80 -13.87 4.33
CA GLY A 49 -3.02 -14.48 3.80
C GLY A 49 -3.25 -15.88 4.37
N PHE A 50 -4.08 -16.67 3.69
CA PHE A 50 -4.35 -18.07 4.09
C PHE A 50 -3.18 -19.01 3.75
N ASP A 51 -2.63 -18.88 2.56
CA ASP A 51 -1.58 -19.74 1.98
C ASP A 51 -0.34 -18.97 1.52
N LYS A 52 -0.42 -17.64 1.51
CA LYS A 52 0.64 -16.75 1.00
C LYS A 52 1.06 -15.73 2.04
N THR A 53 2.35 -15.46 2.06
CA THR A 53 2.96 -14.36 2.79
C THR A 53 3.51 -13.37 1.79
N TYR A 54 3.06 -12.12 1.89
CA TYR A 54 3.61 -11.02 1.12
C TYR A 54 4.44 -10.11 2.01
N GLU A 55 5.47 -9.51 1.43
CA GLU A 55 6.29 -8.50 2.09
C GLU A 55 6.50 -7.32 1.13
N ILE A 56 6.28 -6.10 1.62
CA ILE A 56 6.72 -4.87 0.98
C ILE A 56 7.89 -4.38 1.81
N THR A 57 9.08 -4.37 1.22
CA THR A 57 10.32 -4.02 1.93
C THR A 57 10.97 -2.85 1.22
N GLN A 58 11.25 -1.80 1.98
CA GLN A 58 11.88 -0.62 1.43
C GLN A 58 13.35 -0.90 1.14
N GLN A 59 13.79 -0.61 -0.08
CA GLN A 59 15.17 -0.80 -0.50
C GLN A 59 15.98 0.48 -0.26
N TYR A 60 15.47 1.61 -0.72
CA TYR A 60 16.14 2.89 -0.56
C TYR A 60 15.18 4.07 -0.68
N PHE A 61 15.68 5.23 -0.27
CA PHE A 61 15.03 6.53 -0.44
C PHE A 61 16.07 7.54 -0.93
N THR A 62 15.74 8.28 -1.99
CA THR A 62 16.48 9.48 -2.38
C THR A 62 15.51 10.64 -2.59
N ILE A 63 15.97 11.89 -2.40
CA ILE A 63 15.16 13.08 -2.67
C ILE A 63 14.74 13.13 -4.15
N ARG A 64 15.61 12.66 -5.05
CA ARG A 64 15.40 12.69 -6.51
C ARG A 64 14.43 11.62 -6.98
N ASP A 65 14.61 10.40 -6.49
CA ASP A 65 13.94 9.20 -7.01
C ASP A 65 12.77 8.74 -6.13
N GLY A 66 12.59 9.38 -4.97
CA GLY A 66 11.56 9.02 -4.01
C GLY A 66 11.91 7.75 -3.24
N VAL A 67 10.88 7.07 -2.73
CA VAL A 67 11.01 5.80 -2.03
C VAL A 67 10.83 4.66 -3.02
N GLN A 68 11.65 3.60 -2.90
CA GLN A 68 11.47 2.35 -3.62
C GLN A 68 11.28 1.17 -2.68
N TRP A 69 10.37 0.28 -3.05
CA TRP A 69 10.12 -0.97 -2.35
C TRP A 69 10.19 -2.15 -3.32
N ASP A 70 10.67 -3.26 -2.78
CA ASP A 70 10.49 -4.57 -3.37
C ASP A 70 9.25 -5.24 -2.76
N VAL A 71 8.53 -5.98 -3.59
CA VAL A 71 7.36 -6.76 -3.17
C VAL A 71 7.66 -8.23 -3.37
N LEU A 72 7.61 -8.98 -2.28
CA LEU A 72 7.91 -10.41 -2.25
C LEU A 72 6.64 -11.22 -1.99
N ASN A 73 6.59 -12.43 -2.54
CA ASN A 73 5.62 -13.48 -2.22
C ASN A 73 6.36 -14.75 -1.82
N ASN A 74 6.18 -15.18 -0.58
CA ASN A 74 6.89 -16.31 0.01
C ASN A 74 8.42 -16.21 -0.19
N GLY A 75 8.97 -15.00 -0.06
CA GLY A 75 10.40 -14.70 -0.23
C GLY A 75 10.86 -14.48 -1.67
N ASN A 76 10.00 -14.67 -2.68
CA ASN A 76 10.35 -14.44 -4.09
C ASN A 76 9.91 -13.03 -4.52
N LEU A 77 10.80 -12.27 -5.16
CA LEU A 77 10.48 -10.95 -5.71
C LEU A 77 9.45 -11.08 -6.84
N ILE A 78 8.30 -10.41 -6.70
CA ILE A 78 7.20 -10.43 -7.70
C ILE A 78 6.89 -9.06 -8.30
N ALA A 79 7.22 -7.99 -7.60
CA ALA A 79 6.88 -6.63 -8.03
C ALA A 79 7.87 -5.62 -7.47
N LYS A 80 7.87 -4.43 -8.08
CA LYS A 80 8.51 -3.24 -7.52
C LYS A 80 7.49 -2.14 -7.33
N MET A 81 7.68 -1.34 -6.29
CA MET A 81 6.89 -0.16 -6.01
C MET A 81 7.78 1.06 -5.89
N SER A 82 7.26 2.21 -6.29
CA SER A 82 7.95 3.49 -6.11
C SER A 82 6.98 4.64 -5.93
N THR A 83 7.42 5.68 -5.24
CA THR A 83 6.71 6.97 -5.26
C THR A 83 7.07 7.77 -6.51
N GLY A 84 6.17 8.64 -6.97
CA GLY A 84 6.45 9.56 -8.09
C GLY A 84 7.71 10.42 -7.88
N LYS A 85 8.40 10.76 -8.98
CA LYS A 85 9.70 11.45 -9.00
C LYS A 85 9.57 12.98 -9.02
N GLY A 86 10.34 13.68 -8.18
CA GLY A 86 10.51 15.14 -8.25
C GLY A 86 9.45 15.98 -7.50
N LEU A 87 9.72 17.28 -7.37
CA LEU A 87 8.90 18.27 -6.64
C LEU A 87 7.48 18.44 -7.21
N LEU A 88 7.26 18.06 -8.47
CA LEU A 88 5.99 18.18 -9.19
C LEU A 88 5.28 16.82 -9.40
N ALA A 89 5.85 15.71 -8.92
CA ALA A 89 5.15 14.44 -9.00
C ALA A 89 3.85 14.50 -8.19
N LYS A 90 2.76 14.05 -8.81
CA LYS A 90 1.52 13.74 -8.09
C LYS A 90 1.87 12.80 -6.94
N ASP A 91 1.42 13.14 -5.74
CA ASP A 91 1.58 12.29 -4.56
C ASP A 91 0.96 10.92 -4.88
N GLY A 92 1.79 9.89 -5.02
CA GLY A 92 1.29 8.59 -5.46
C GLY A 92 2.32 7.49 -5.39
N VAL A 93 1.82 6.25 -5.43
CA VAL A 93 2.62 5.03 -5.45
C VAL A 93 2.30 4.27 -6.73
N GLY A 94 3.33 3.98 -7.53
CA GLY A 94 3.27 3.04 -8.64
C GLY A 94 3.67 1.64 -8.18
N PHE A 95 3.00 0.64 -8.72
CA PHE A 95 3.22 -0.79 -8.49
C PHE A 95 3.28 -1.47 -9.86
N GLN A 96 4.36 -2.20 -10.11
CA GLN A 96 4.59 -2.91 -11.35
C GLN A 96 4.98 -4.36 -11.04
N LEU A 97 4.19 -5.32 -11.54
CA LEU A 97 4.56 -6.74 -11.49
C LEU A 97 5.71 -7.00 -12.45
N LEU A 98 6.66 -7.87 -12.08
CA LEU A 98 7.83 -8.15 -12.90
C LEU A 98 7.51 -8.99 -14.15
N ASN A 99 6.45 -9.80 -14.09
CA ASN A 99 6.10 -10.77 -15.13
C ASN A 99 4.81 -10.41 -15.88
N GLU A 100 4.24 -9.23 -15.64
CA GLU A 100 3.00 -8.77 -16.27
C GLU A 100 3.17 -7.33 -16.73
N GLU A 101 2.51 -6.97 -17.82
CA GLU A 101 2.41 -5.57 -18.28
C GLU A 101 1.39 -4.76 -17.45
N MET A 102 0.99 -5.27 -16.28
CA MET A 102 0.04 -4.61 -15.41
C MET A 102 0.73 -3.51 -14.59
N THR A 103 0.29 -2.27 -14.78
CA THR A 103 0.74 -1.13 -13.96
C THR A 103 -0.40 -0.60 -13.11
N LEU A 104 -0.29 -0.76 -11.79
CA LEU A 104 -1.21 -0.16 -10.82
C LEU A 104 -0.59 1.11 -10.25
N ALA A 105 -1.33 2.21 -10.21
CA ALA A 105 -0.95 3.42 -9.51
C ALA A 105 -2.02 3.85 -8.52
N ILE A 106 -1.61 4.44 -7.40
CA ILE A 106 -2.50 5.13 -6.47
C ILE A 106 -2.13 6.60 -6.48
N GLU A 107 -3.00 7.46 -7.01
CA GLU A 107 -2.80 8.91 -7.06
C GLU A 107 -3.62 9.62 -5.97
N ALA A 108 -2.99 10.40 -5.11
CA ALA A 108 -3.70 11.19 -4.11
C ALA A 108 -4.52 12.31 -4.77
N LYS A 109 -5.76 12.49 -4.31
CA LYS A 109 -6.55 13.67 -4.63
C LYS A 109 -6.07 14.90 -3.87
N ALA A 110 -6.51 16.07 -4.35
CA ALA A 110 -6.38 17.33 -3.63
C ALA A 110 -6.78 17.16 -2.15
N PHE A 111 -5.96 17.71 -1.25
CA PHE A 111 -6.11 17.60 0.21
C PHE A 111 -5.90 16.21 0.83
N LYS A 112 -5.40 15.21 0.07
CA LYS A 112 -4.99 13.88 0.57
C LYS A 112 -6.07 13.11 1.35
N THR A 113 -7.35 13.37 1.07
CA THR A 113 -8.46 12.69 1.76
C THR A 113 -8.86 11.37 1.07
N GLU A 114 -8.46 11.19 -0.18
CA GLU A 114 -8.76 10.06 -1.05
C GLU A 114 -7.57 9.81 -1.99
N GLY A 115 -7.37 8.56 -2.40
CA GLY A 115 -6.49 8.17 -3.49
C GLY A 115 -7.27 7.43 -4.58
N HIS A 116 -6.97 7.72 -5.84
CA HIS A 116 -7.52 7.04 -7.03
C HIS A 116 -6.64 5.86 -7.40
N LEU A 117 -7.23 4.68 -7.52
CA LEU A 117 -6.57 3.49 -8.05
C LEU A 117 -6.68 3.55 -9.57
N MET A 118 -5.54 3.56 -10.24
CA MET A 118 -5.40 3.60 -11.68
C MET A 118 -4.76 2.29 -12.16
N LEU A 119 -5.37 1.63 -13.13
CA LEU A 119 -4.80 0.46 -13.80
C LEU A 119 -4.56 0.86 -15.25
N ASP A 120 -3.30 0.83 -15.69
CA ASP A 120 -2.91 1.22 -17.06
C ASP A 120 -3.46 2.61 -17.46
N ASN A 121 -3.44 3.55 -16.52
CA ASN A 121 -3.98 4.91 -16.59
C ASN A 121 -5.52 5.04 -16.61
N GLU A 122 -6.26 3.97 -16.37
CA GLU A 122 -7.71 3.99 -16.21
C GLU A 122 -8.11 3.93 -14.73
N HIS A 123 -9.06 4.77 -14.33
CA HIS A 123 -9.54 4.80 -12.95
C HIS A 123 -10.41 3.57 -12.66
N ILE A 124 -9.94 2.69 -11.78
CA ILE A 124 -10.57 1.40 -11.45
C ILE A 124 -11.12 1.31 -10.02
N GLY A 125 -10.80 2.31 -9.18
CA GLY A 125 -11.15 2.26 -7.78
C GLY A 125 -10.67 3.47 -7.00
N LYS A 126 -10.96 3.47 -5.70
CA LYS A 126 -10.49 4.51 -4.78
C LYS A 126 -10.17 3.94 -3.40
N THR A 127 -9.25 4.60 -2.71
CA THR A 127 -8.95 4.38 -1.29
C THR A 127 -9.18 5.64 -0.50
N LYS A 128 -9.71 5.51 0.72
CA LYS A 128 -9.90 6.66 1.62
C LYS A 128 -9.74 6.27 3.08
N ALA A 129 -9.28 7.22 3.88
CA ALA A 129 -9.39 7.13 5.32
C ALA A 129 -10.84 7.49 5.74
N LYS A 130 -11.48 6.63 6.53
CA LYS A 130 -12.81 6.84 7.13
C LYS A 130 -12.74 6.79 8.64
N GLY A 131 -13.65 7.50 9.31
CA GLY A 131 -13.84 7.46 10.77
C GLY A 131 -12.91 8.40 11.55
N LEU A 132 -13.23 8.59 12.83
CA LEU A 132 -12.48 9.40 13.77
C LEU A 132 -11.80 8.50 14.83
N PHE A 133 -10.58 8.85 15.22
CA PHE A 133 -9.80 8.19 16.28
C PHE A 133 -9.80 6.65 16.22
N PHE A 134 -10.42 6.00 17.20
CA PHE A 134 -10.42 4.55 17.42
C PHE A 134 -11.21 3.74 16.38
N ASN A 135 -12.15 4.39 15.69
CA ASN A 135 -12.95 3.80 14.60
C ASN A 135 -12.39 4.15 13.22
N SER A 136 -11.14 4.65 13.17
CA SER A 136 -10.51 4.98 11.90
C SER A 136 -10.06 3.73 11.14
N ARG A 137 -10.39 3.70 9.85
CA ARG A 137 -10.11 2.59 8.93
C ARG A 137 -9.77 3.12 7.56
N TYR A 138 -8.95 2.37 6.83
CA TYR A 138 -8.83 2.56 5.40
C TYR A 138 -9.88 1.71 4.70
N VAL A 139 -10.49 2.27 3.65
CA VAL A 139 -11.47 1.59 2.82
C VAL A 139 -11.02 1.72 1.38
N VAL A 140 -10.89 0.57 0.73
CA VAL A 140 -10.55 0.43 -0.68
C VAL A 140 -11.77 -0.10 -1.40
N ASP A 141 -12.16 0.58 -2.47
CA ASP A 141 -13.32 0.28 -3.29
C ASP A 141 -12.85 0.12 -4.73
N VAL A 142 -12.86 -1.12 -5.22
CA VAL A 142 -12.46 -1.47 -6.59
C VAL A 142 -13.73 -1.84 -7.35
N PHE A 143 -14.04 -1.11 -8.40
CA PHE A 143 -15.22 -1.34 -9.23
C PHE A 143 -14.91 -2.05 -10.55
N ASP A 144 -13.63 -2.21 -10.90
CA ASP A 144 -13.19 -2.92 -12.11
C ASP A 144 -12.78 -4.37 -11.81
N SER A 145 -13.25 -5.32 -12.63
CA SER A 145 -12.95 -6.75 -12.50
C SER A 145 -11.65 -7.20 -13.15
N ARG A 146 -10.98 -6.34 -13.94
CA ARG A 146 -9.70 -6.63 -14.59
C ARG A 146 -8.54 -6.70 -13.60
N LEU A 147 -8.69 -6.12 -12.41
CA LEU A 147 -7.65 -6.16 -11.39
C LEU A 147 -7.50 -7.60 -10.87
N THR A 148 -6.44 -8.28 -11.28
CA THR A 148 -6.09 -9.65 -10.87
C THR A 148 -5.28 -9.71 -9.57
N LEU A 149 -4.89 -8.55 -9.02
CA LEU A 149 -4.09 -8.46 -7.81
C LEU A 149 -4.84 -9.02 -6.60
N GLU A 150 -4.17 -9.86 -5.80
CA GLU A 150 -4.79 -10.43 -4.61
C GLU A 150 -5.24 -9.34 -3.62
N PRO A 151 -6.42 -9.49 -3.01
CA PRO A 151 -6.98 -8.47 -2.12
C PRO A 151 -6.08 -8.15 -0.91
N ILE A 152 -5.38 -9.16 -0.38
CA ILE A 152 -4.44 -8.98 0.74
C ILE A 152 -3.21 -8.18 0.34
N LEU A 153 -2.70 -8.39 -0.88
CA LEU A 153 -1.57 -7.64 -1.43
C LEU A 153 -1.98 -6.19 -1.73
N LEU A 154 -3.17 -5.99 -2.32
CA LEU A 154 -3.72 -4.66 -2.55
C LEU A 154 -3.86 -3.85 -1.24
N ALA A 155 -4.27 -4.50 -0.14
CA ALA A 155 -4.33 -3.86 1.17
C ALA A 155 -2.95 -3.34 1.62
N GLY A 156 -1.88 -4.12 1.40
CA GLY A 156 -0.51 -3.70 1.68
C GLY A 156 -0.05 -2.53 0.82
N VAL A 157 -0.32 -2.56 -0.49
CA VAL A 157 0.01 -1.47 -1.42
C VAL A 157 -0.66 -0.16 -0.98
N VAL A 158 -1.95 -0.23 -0.64
CA VAL A 158 -2.70 0.92 -0.12
C VAL A 158 -2.14 1.39 1.22
N TYR A 159 -1.74 0.48 2.10
CA TYR A 159 -1.17 0.86 3.39
C TYR A 159 0.19 1.54 3.22
N ALA A 160 1.03 1.08 2.28
CA ALA A 160 2.28 1.74 1.91
C ALA A 160 2.04 3.16 1.39
N PHE A 161 1.06 3.33 0.50
CA PHE A 161 0.65 4.64 -0.02
C PHE A 161 0.26 5.61 1.10
N TRP A 162 -0.58 5.19 2.05
CA TRP A 162 -0.98 6.05 3.17
C TRP A 162 0.16 6.31 4.15
N ALA A 163 1.04 5.34 4.39
CA ALA A 163 2.22 5.52 5.22
C ALA A 163 3.18 6.54 4.60
N ALA A 164 3.49 6.44 3.31
CA ALA A 164 4.33 7.39 2.59
C ALA A 164 3.69 8.79 2.51
N SER A 165 2.38 8.88 2.29
CA SER A 165 1.67 10.16 2.17
C SER A 165 1.62 10.97 3.46
N ASN A 166 1.60 10.28 4.62
CA ASN A 166 1.57 10.90 5.96
C ASN A 166 2.97 11.28 6.50
N GLN A 167 4.03 11.01 5.74
CA GLN A 167 5.41 11.35 6.14
C GLN A 167 5.88 12.73 5.64
N ARG A 168 5.09 13.46 4.87
CA ARG A 168 5.39 14.85 4.47
C ARG A 168 4.72 15.82 5.44
#